data_AF-A0A7C5N3Y6-F1
#
_entry.id   AF-A0A7C5N3Y6-F1
#
_cell.length_a   1.000
_cell.length_b   1.000
_cell.length_c   1.000
_cell.angle_alpha   90.00
_cell.angle_beta   90.00
_cell.angle_gamma   90.00
#
_symmetry.space_group_name_H-M   'P 1'
#
loop_
_entity.id
_entity.type
_entity.pdbx_description
1 polymer ?
#
loop_
_entity_poly.entity_id
_entity_poly.type
_entity_poly.pdbx_seq_one_letter_code
_entity_poly.pdbx_strand_id
1 'polypeptide(L)'
;MFPAKGAPNSWRSPPMIKLRHTLTAFAVSASLLGLACSAEESGTETANNTENIVESVMPAAPERPGKFQITRDKAGDYFFHLIGDKGQIFLTSEAYSSGKPAAINGILSVEENGVLLERYEVVPVSADECTFVLRAGNNQVIGDGPVFRDCDEATAAVSYTRDLVAGVVQWKANVSQGAQFELWKEESDGEWYFVMRDAEGGILLNSEGYTGRTGAVNGIESVRENGKQPTKYQIVTQADGSFSISLKAGNGQEIADNGPFASEGEAQAIINESLELLISERVGNPW
;
A
#
# COMPACT_ATOMS: atom_id res chain seq x y z
N MET A 1 -13.68 -43.11 25.87
CA MET A 1 -12.94 -43.04 27.15
C MET A 1 -12.31 -41.65 27.20
N PHE A 2 -12.83 -40.76 28.06
CA PHE A 2 -12.32 -39.40 28.28
C PHE A 2 -10.95 -39.45 29.03
N PRO A 3 -10.11 -38.39 28.98
CA PRO A 3 -10.33 -37.24 29.87
C PRO A 3 -10.15 -35.86 29.20
N ALA A 4 -10.95 -34.92 29.71
CA ALA A 4 -10.78 -33.48 29.58
C ALA A 4 -9.57 -32.97 30.40
N LYS A 5 -8.86 -31.97 29.85
CA LYS A 5 -8.02 -30.95 30.53
C LYS A 5 -8.04 -29.75 29.58
N GLY A 6 -8.44 -28.53 29.92
CA GLY A 6 -8.42 -27.79 31.18
C GLY A 6 -7.77 -26.44 30.84
N ALA A 7 -8.58 -25.39 30.61
CA ALA A 7 -8.06 -24.03 30.52
C ALA A 7 -7.60 -23.55 31.90
N PRO A 8 -6.61 -22.64 31.96
CA PRO A 8 -6.92 -21.35 32.58
C PRO A 8 -6.41 -20.14 31.79
N ASN A 9 -7.28 -19.15 31.71
CA ASN A 9 -7.04 -17.78 31.27
C ASN A 9 -5.96 -17.07 32.11
N SER A 10 -5.08 -16.30 31.46
CA SER A 10 -4.66 -14.99 31.96
C SER A 10 -4.05 -14.14 30.84
N TRP A 11 -4.89 -13.49 30.03
CA TRP A 11 -4.46 -12.37 29.20
C TRP A 11 -4.16 -11.18 30.11
N ARG A 12 -2.90 -10.74 30.16
CA ARG A 12 -2.51 -9.49 30.80
C ARG A 12 -2.69 -8.36 29.79
N SER A 13 -3.59 -7.42 30.07
CA SER A 13 -3.70 -6.18 29.30
C SER A 13 -2.42 -5.34 29.45
N PRO A 14 -1.82 -4.81 28.36
CA PRO A 14 -0.77 -3.81 28.45
C PRO A 14 -1.33 -2.44 28.89
N PRO A 15 -0.51 -1.55 29.48
CA PRO A 15 -0.98 -0.32 30.11
C PRO A 15 -1.36 0.74 29.07
N MET A 16 -2.52 1.39 29.29
CA MET A 16 -2.98 2.52 28.47
C MET A 16 -2.10 3.77 28.67
N ILE A 17 -1.41 4.19 27.62
CA ILE A 17 -0.79 5.52 27.53
C ILE A 17 -1.87 6.51 27.09
N LYS A 18 -2.26 7.44 27.97
CA LYS A 18 -3.19 8.54 27.63
C LYS A 18 -2.45 9.65 26.90
N LEU A 19 -2.65 9.78 25.58
CA LEU A 19 -2.12 10.88 24.78
C LEU A 19 -3.03 12.12 24.91
N ARG A 20 -2.57 13.16 25.61
CA ARG A 20 -3.23 14.47 25.66
C ARG A 20 -2.92 15.24 24.37
N HIS A 21 -3.94 15.54 23.56
CA HIS A 21 -3.81 16.41 22.40
C HIS A 21 -4.01 17.88 22.83
N THR A 22 -3.01 18.72 22.63
CA THR A 22 -3.13 20.18 22.68
C THR A 22 -2.94 20.73 21.28
N LEU A 23 -4.05 21.10 20.62
CA LEU A 23 -4.07 21.84 19.37
C LEU A 23 -3.67 23.30 19.64
N THR A 24 -2.63 23.79 18.97
CA THR A 24 -2.33 25.23 18.91
C THR A 24 -2.49 25.70 17.47
N ALA A 25 -3.48 26.55 17.24
CA ALA A 25 -3.75 27.18 15.95
C ALA A 25 -2.80 28.36 15.73
N PHE A 26 -2.13 28.42 14.58
CA PHE A 26 -1.40 29.61 14.14
C PHE A 26 -2.27 30.42 13.17
N ALA A 27 -2.52 31.68 13.54
CA ALA A 27 -3.25 32.66 12.74
C ALA A 27 -2.31 33.34 11.73
N VAL A 28 -2.79 33.48 10.50
CA VAL A 28 -2.15 34.27 9.42
C VAL A 28 -2.55 35.73 9.59
N SER A 29 -1.58 36.63 9.70
CA SER A 29 -1.81 38.09 9.62
C SER A 29 -1.18 38.65 8.35
N ALA A 30 -2.03 39.07 7.41
CA ALA A 30 -1.65 39.89 6.26
C ALA A 30 -1.43 41.34 6.71
N SER A 31 -0.45 42.02 6.12
CA SER A 31 -0.30 43.48 6.21
C SER A 31 0.13 44.03 4.85
N LEU A 32 -0.78 44.80 4.26
CA LEU A 32 -0.61 45.64 3.07
C LEU A 32 -0.13 47.03 3.49
N LEU A 33 0.84 47.60 2.78
CA LEU A 33 1.17 49.04 2.56
C LEU A 33 2.54 49.03 1.85
N GLY A 34 2.84 49.60 0.68
CA GLY A 34 2.23 50.63 -0.15
C GLY A 34 3.31 51.67 -0.48
N LEU A 35 3.60 51.90 -1.78
CA LEU A 35 4.08 53.13 -2.46
C LEU A 35 5.16 52.90 -3.55
N ALA A 36 4.88 53.50 -4.70
CA ALA A 36 5.64 53.49 -5.94
C ALA A 36 6.71 54.60 -5.98
N CYS A 37 7.77 54.39 -6.78
CA CYS A 37 8.53 55.46 -7.41
C CYS A 37 9.15 54.95 -8.73
N SER A 38 8.82 55.61 -9.84
CA SER A 38 9.33 55.31 -11.18
C SER A 38 10.73 55.89 -11.40
N ALA A 39 11.59 55.14 -12.08
CA ALA A 39 12.63 55.69 -12.94
C ALA A 39 12.92 54.69 -14.07
N GLU A 40 12.61 55.09 -15.30
CA GLU A 40 13.10 54.49 -16.54
C GLU A 40 14.57 54.83 -16.72
N GLU A 41 15.40 53.82 -16.99
CA GLU A 41 16.62 54.03 -17.75
C GLU A 41 16.83 52.85 -18.72
N SER A 42 16.95 53.21 -19.99
CA SER A 42 17.16 52.35 -21.14
C SER A 42 18.57 51.76 -21.12
N GLY A 43 18.67 50.43 -21.17
CA GLY A 43 19.94 49.73 -21.39
C GLY A 43 19.68 48.35 -21.97
N THR A 44 19.98 48.18 -23.25
CA THR A 44 19.94 46.90 -23.94
C THR A 44 21.19 46.07 -23.65
N GLU A 45 20.96 44.76 -23.64
CA GLU A 45 21.87 43.67 -24.05
C GLU A 45 22.55 42.80 -22.98
N THR A 46 22.16 41.53 -23.04
CA THR A 46 22.86 40.30 -22.63
C THR A 46 23.03 40.02 -21.14
N ALA A 47 21.93 39.62 -20.49
CA ALA A 47 22.00 38.72 -19.34
C ALA A 47 21.66 37.30 -19.79
N ASN A 48 22.59 36.38 -19.54
CA ASN A 48 22.54 34.98 -19.92
C ASN A 48 21.28 34.30 -19.36
N ASN A 49 20.43 33.83 -20.26
CA ASN A 49 19.36 32.88 -19.94
C ASN A 49 20.04 31.55 -19.57
N THR A 50 20.36 31.38 -18.29
CA THR A 50 20.83 30.10 -17.72
C THR A 50 20.07 29.73 -16.45
N GLU A 51 18.89 30.31 -16.24
CA GLU A 51 17.99 29.95 -15.12
C GLU A 51 16.66 29.33 -15.59
N ASN A 52 16.51 28.98 -16.87
CA ASN A 52 15.20 28.59 -17.41
C ASN A 52 15.21 27.34 -18.31
N ILE A 53 15.95 26.30 -17.90
CA ILE A 53 15.87 24.95 -18.51
C ILE A 53 15.53 23.86 -17.48
N VAL A 54 15.69 24.11 -16.18
CA VAL A 54 15.38 23.11 -15.13
C VAL A 54 13.90 23.05 -14.73
N GLU A 55 13.09 24.06 -15.06
CA GLU A 55 11.64 24.11 -14.73
C GLU A 55 10.79 23.17 -15.62
N SER A 56 11.35 22.60 -16.69
CA SER A 56 10.58 21.88 -17.71
C SER A 56 10.53 20.35 -17.56
N VAL A 57 11.25 19.75 -16.60
CA VAL A 57 11.42 18.28 -16.63
C VAL A 57 10.76 17.56 -15.46
N MET A 58 10.55 18.18 -14.31
CA MET A 58 9.85 17.53 -13.18
C MET A 58 9.02 18.56 -12.39
N PRO A 59 7.74 18.30 -12.12
CA PRO A 59 6.93 19.20 -11.30
C PRO A 59 7.44 19.25 -9.85
N ALA A 60 7.03 20.29 -9.11
CA ALA A 60 7.16 20.34 -7.65
C ALA A 60 6.62 19.05 -7.00
N ALA A 61 7.07 18.75 -5.77
CA ALA A 61 6.70 17.55 -5.01
C ALA A 61 5.21 17.18 -5.20
N PRO A 62 4.89 15.88 -5.41
CA PRO A 62 3.57 15.48 -5.89
C PRO A 62 2.44 15.94 -4.96
N GLU A 63 1.45 16.65 -5.51
CA GLU A 63 0.29 17.16 -4.74
C GLU A 63 -0.61 16.05 -4.17
N ARG A 64 -0.49 14.83 -4.72
CA ARG A 64 -1.20 13.62 -4.31
C ARG A 64 -0.25 12.41 -4.36
N PRO A 65 -0.47 11.39 -3.51
CA PRO A 65 0.31 10.15 -3.62
C PRO A 65 0.16 9.54 -5.01
N GLY A 66 1.18 8.80 -5.45
CA GLY A 66 1.10 8.01 -6.67
C GLY A 66 0.02 6.92 -6.57
N LYS A 67 -0.22 6.22 -7.68
CA LYS A 67 -1.11 5.04 -7.71
C LYS A 67 -0.42 3.90 -8.46
N PHE A 68 -0.48 2.70 -7.90
CA PHE A 68 -0.16 1.50 -8.67
C PHE A 68 -1.33 1.06 -9.54
N GLN A 69 -1.07 0.84 -10.82
CA GLN A 69 -2.03 0.27 -11.76
C GLN A 69 -1.49 -1.04 -12.31
N ILE A 70 -2.24 -2.13 -12.16
CA ILE A 70 -1.92 -3.41 -12.80
C ILE A 70 -2.57 -3.46 -14.18
N THR A 71 -1.80 -3.82 -15.20
CA THR A 71 -2.25 -4.05 -16.57
C THR A 71 -1.97 -5.51 -16.96
N ARG A 72 -2.61 -5.96 -18.05
CA ARG A 72 -2.41 -7.29 -18.62
C ARG A 72 -2.24 -7.15 -20.13
N ASP A 73 -1.22 -7.78 -20.68
CA ASP A 73 -0.95 -7.72 -22.11
C ASP A 73 -1.72 -8.80 -22.91
N LYS A 74 -1.44 -8.88 -24.22
CA LYS A 74 -2.06 -9.88 -25.12
C LYS A 74 -1.52 -11.30 -24.90
N ALA A 75 -0.32 -11.46 -24.37
CA ALA A 75 0.24 -12.77 -24.00
C ALA A 75 -0.39 -13.30 -22.70
N GLY A 76 -1.02 -12.41 -21.94
CA GLY A 76 -1.69 -12.70 -20.69
C GLY A 76 -0.82 -12.43 -19.47
N ASP A 77 0.37 -11.84 -19.66
CA ASP A 77 1.31 -11.45 -18.63
C ASP A 77 0.83 -10.18 -17.93
N TYR A 78 1.08 -10.09 -16.63
CA TYR A 78 0.71 -8.94 -15.82
C TYR A 78 1.89 -7.99 -15.63
N PHE A 79 1.62 -6.69 -15.63
CA PHE A 79 2.58 -5.65 -15.31
C PHE A 79 1.96 -4.71 -14.28
N PHE A 80 2.77 -3.98 -13.55
CA PHE A 80 2.28 -2.82 -12.81
C PHE A 80 3.04 -1.56 -13.18
N HIS A 81 2.35 -0.43 -13.04
CA HIS A 81 2.90 0.90 -13.25
C HIS A 81 2.68 1.75 -12.00
N LEU A 82 3.71 2.46 -11.56
CA LEU A 82 3.54 3.60 -10.65
C LEU A 82 3.18 4.82 -11.48
N ILE A 83 1.98 5.34 -11.24
CA ILE A 83 1.40 6.43 -12.01
C ILE A 83 1.25 7.67 -11.11
N GLY A 84 1.65 8.83 -11.63
CA GLY A 84 1.43 10.12 -10.98
C GLY A 84 -0.02 10.62 -11.11
N ASP A 85 -0.31 11.74 -10.48
CA ASP A 85 -1.62 12.40 -10.50
C ASP A 85 -2.15 12.71 -11.91
N LYS A 86 -1.25 13.05 -12.85
CA LYS A 86 -1.57 13.37 -14.25
C LYS A 86 -1.59 12.15 -15.19
N GLY A 87 -1.47 10.93 -14.66
CA GLY A 87 -1.45 9.72 -15.47
C GLY A 87 -0.08 9.34 -16.07
N GLN A 88 0.96 10.13 -15.79
CA GLN A 88 2.32 9.83 -16.24
C GLN A 88 2.91 8.62 -15.50
N ILE A 89 3.63 7.75 -16.22
CA ILE A 89 4.25 6.54 -15.66
C ILE A 89 5.65 6.88 -15.17
N PHE A 90 5.93 6.56 -13.90
CA PHE A 90 7.23 6.78 -13.26
C PHE A 90 8.03 5.51 -13.06
N LEU A 91 7.35 4.36 -12.98
CA LEU A 91 7.99 3.07 -12.82
C LEU A 91 7.13 2.02 -13.49
N THR A 92 7.74 1.10 -14.23
CA THR A 92 7.08 -0.06 -14.84
C THR A 92 7.79 -1.32 -14.40
N SER A 93 7.04 -2.35 -14.04
CA SER A 93 7.62 -3.64 -13.69
C SER A 93 8.03 -4.46 -14.91
N GLU A 94 8.79 -5.53 -14.68
CA GLU A 94 8.87 -6.65 -15.62
C GLU A 94 7.51 -7.37 -15.78
N ALA A 95 7.44 -8.28 -16.75
CA ALA A 95 6.28 -9.13 -17.01
C ALA A 95 6.13 -10.24 -15.97
N TYR A 96 4.93 -10.43 -15.44
CA TYR A 96 4.58 -11.49 -14.50
C TYR A 96 3.64 -12.52 -15.15
N SER A 97 4.23 -13.57 -15.72
CA SER A 97 3.48 -14.69 -16.32
C SER A 97 2.79 -15.60 -15.30
N SER A 98 3.23 -15.58 -14.04
CA SER A 98 2.62 -16.34 -12.94
C SER A 98 1.28 -15.78 -12.46
N GLY A 99 0.78 -14.71 -13.10
CA GLY A 99 -0.53 -14.13 -12.83
C GLY A 99 -0.47 -12.86 -11.97
N LYS A 100 -1.65 -12.23 -11.82
CA LYS A 100 -1.84 -10.98 -11.07
C LYS A 100 -1.20 -10.98 -9.67
N PRO A 101 -1.25 -12.07 -8.87
CA PRO A 101 -0.66 -12.04 -7.55
C PRO A 101 0.86 -11.87 -7.53
N ALA A 102 1.57 -12.31 -8.58
CA ALA A 102 3.01 -12.07 -8.69
C ALA A 102 3.32 -10.59 -8.94
N ALA A 103 2.54 -9.91 -9.78
CA ALA A 103 2.63 -8.47 -9.97
C ALA A 103 2.32 -7.69 -8.68
N ILE A 104 1.34 -8.16 -7.89
CA ILE A 104 1.06 -7.59 -6.58
C ILE A 104 2.28 -7.73 -5.68
N ASN A 105 2.87 -8.93 -5.54
CA ASN A 105 4.10 -9.13 -4.77
C ASN A 105 5.22 -8.17 -5.20
N GLY A 106 5.36 -7.90 -6.50
CA GLY A 106 6.27 -6.90 -7.02
C GLY A 106 5.97 -5.47 -6.54
N ILE A 107 4.70 -5.05 -6.54
CA ILE A 107 4.27 -3.76 -5.97
C ILE A 107 4.68 -3.66 -4.49
N LEU A 108 4.51 -4.74 -3.72
CA LEU A 108 4.86 -4.73 -2.28
C LEU A 108 6.36 -4.53 -2.11
N SER A 109 7.16 -5.21 -2.94
CA SER A 109 8.60 -5.01 -2.95
C SER A 109 8.97 -3.58 -3.32
N VAL A 110 8.25 -2.94 -4.24
CA VAL A 110 8.45 -1.51 -4.57
C VAL A 110 8.04 -0.61 -3.41
N GLU A 111 6.98 -0.91 -2.67
CA GLU A 111 6.59 -0.11 -1.50
C GLU A 111 7.64 -0.19 -0.38
N GLU A 112 8.22 -1.36 -0.15
CA GLU A 112 9.28 -1.59 0.85
C GLU A 112 10.61 -0.94 0.44
N ASN A 113 11.01 -1.10 -0.82
CA ASN A 113 12.35 -0.70 -1.29
C ASN A 113 12.36 0.67 -1.96
N GLY A 114 11.26 1.10 -2.56
CA GLY A 114 11.15 2.35 -3.32
C GLY A 114 11.06 3.60 -2.44
N VAL A 115 10.94 3.45 -1.12
CA VAL A 115 11.16 4.57 -0.18
C VAL A 115 12.64 4.84 0.10
N LEU A 116 13.52 3.91 -0.27
CA LEU A 116 14.96 3.94 -0.01
C LEU A 116 15.70 4.42 -1.28
N LEU A 117 16.28 5.62 -1.24
CA LEU A 117 16.99 6.19 -2.39
C LEU A 117 18.16 5.31 -2.84
N GLU A 118 18.84 4.63 -1.91
CA GLU A 118 19.95 3.73 -2.18
C GLU A 118 19.58 2.46 -2.97
N ARG A 119 18.28 2.18 -3.14
CA ARG A 119 17.78 1.06 -3.95
C ARG A 119 17.58 1.42 -5.41
N TYR A 120 17.67 2.70 -5.74
CA TYR A 120 17.63 3.17 -7.11
C TYR A 120 19.05 3.24 -7.69
N GLU A 121 19.17 2.81 -8.94
CA GLU A 121 20.42 2.87 -9.70
C GLU A 121 20.15 3.54 -11.05
N VAL A 122 20.81 4.67 -11.33
CA VAL A 122 20.76 5.33 -12.63
C VAL A 122 21.70 4.60 -13.59
N VAL A 123 21.18 4.18 -14.75
CA VAL A 123 21.88 3.35 -15.73
C VAL A 123 21.88 4.05 -17.09
N PRO A 124 23.03 4.18 -17.78
CA PRO A 124 23.06 4.73 -19.13
C PRO A 124 22.41 3.76 -20.12
N VAL A 125 21.55 4.29 -20.99
CA VAL A 125 20.97 3.59 -22.14
C VAL A 125 21.82 3.85 -23.39
N SER A 126 22.28 5.09 -23.55
CA SER A 126 23.20 5.52 -24.60
C SER A 126 24.13 6.62 -24.08
N ALA A 127 24.89 7.28 -24.96
CA ALA A 127 25.80 8.36 -24.55
C ALA A 127 25.07 9.57 -23.96
N ASP A 128 23.86 9.85 -24.45
CA ASP A 128 23.03 10.99 -24.09
C ASP A 128 21.64 10.54 -23.59
N GLU A 129 21.52 9.32 -23.07
CA GLU A 129 20.25 8.85 -22.52
C GLU A 129 20.52 7.97 -21.30
N CYS A 130 19.76 8.21 -20.23
CA CYS A 130 19.84 7.42 -19.00
C CYS A 130 18.44 7.00 -18.56
N THR A 131 18.36 5.87 -17.86
CA THR A 131 17.18 5.43 -17.11
C THR A 131 17.57 5.22 -15.66
N PHE A 132 16.63 4.77 -14.83
CA PHE A 132 16.94 4.21 -13.52
C PHE A 132 16.23 2.89 -13.32
N VAL A 133 16.78 2.02 -12.48
CA VAL A 133 16.15 0.79 -12.01
C VAL A 133 15.99 0.85 -10.51
N LEU A 134 14.91 0.26 -10.00
CA LEU A 134 14.70 0.02 -8.58
C LEU A 134 15.00 -1.45 -8.27
N ARG A 135 15.82 -1.68 -7.23
CA ARG A 135 16.21 -3.02 -6.80
C ARG A 135 15.63 -3.41 -5.45
N ALA A 136 15.24 -4.67 -5.32
CA ALA A 136 14.87 -5.26 -4.04
C ALA A 136 16.11 -5.53 -3.16
N GLY A 137 15.87 -5.94 -1.90
CA GLY A 137 16.91 -6.34 -0.96
C GLY A 137 17.88 -7.42 -1.47
N ASN A 138 17.42 -8.30 -2.36
CA ASN A 138 18.20 -9.34 -3.02
C ASN A 138 18.89 -8.88 -4.33
N ASN A 139 18.90 -7.57 -4.61
CA ASN A 139 19.43 -6.93 -5.82
C ASN A 139 18.69 -7.21 -7.14
N GLN A 140 17.57 -7.93 -7.10
CA GLN A 140 16.71 -8.13 -8.27
C GLN A 140 16.08 -6.80 -8.68
N VAL A 141 16.01 -6.53 -10.00
CA VAL A 141 15.25 -5.39 -10.53
C VAL A 141 13.76 -5.65 -10.31
N ILE A 142 13.07 -4.71 -9.69
CA ILE A 142 11.64 -4.78 -9.39
C ILE A 142 10.84 -3.66 -10.07
N GLY A 143 11.52 -2.74 -10.76
CA GLY A 143 10.91 -1.82 -11.70
C GLY A 143 11.91 -0.92 -12.39
N ASP A 144 11.53 -0.49 -13.58
CA ASP A 144 12.31 0.34 -14.49
C ASP A 144 11.64 1.70 -14.64
N GLY A 145 12.44 2.75 -14.54
CA GLY A 145 12.04 4.10 -14.88
C GLY A 145 11.96 4.32 -16.39
N PRO A 146 11.33 5.42 -16.84
CA PRO A 146 11.37 5.81 -18.24
C PRO A 146 12.80 6.26 -18.64
N VAL A 147 13.04 6.34 -19.94
CA VAL A 147 14.31 6.85 -20.49
C VAL A 147 14.28 8.38 -20.53
N PHE A 148 15.36 9.00 -20.08
CA PHE A 148 15.59 10.43 -20.02
C PHE A 148 16.74 10.86 -20.92
N ARG A 149 16.83 12.16 -21.20
CA ARG A 149 17.81 12.74 -22.12
C ARG A 149 19.20 12.91 -21.51
N ASP A 150 19.35 12.68 -20.22
CA ASP A 150 20.63 12.60 -19.53
C ASP A 150 20.46 11.99 -18.14
N CYS A 151 21.59 11.72 -17.48
CA CYS A 151 21.62 11.11 -16.16
C CYS A 151 21.20 12.06 -15.04
N ASP A 152 21.27 13.39 -15.25
CA ASP A 152 20.82 14.37 -14.27
C ASP A 152 19.28 14.37 -14.20
N GLU A 153 18.61 14.34 -15.37
CA GLU A 153 17.15 14.16 -15.46
C GLU A 153 16.69 12.84 -14.83
N ALA A 154 17.39 11.73 -15.11
CA ALA A 154 17.08 10.44 -14.50
C ALA A 154 17.25 10.45 -12.97
N THR A 155 18.27 11.13 -12.46
CA THR A 155 18.52 11.29 -11.02
C THR A 155 17.42 12.12 -10.35
N ALA A 156 16.96 13.19 -10.99
CA ALA A 156 15.83 13.98 -10.51
C ALA A 156 14.54 13.13 -10.47
N ALA A 157 14.31 12.32 -11.50
CA ALA A 157 13.17 11.42 -11.57
C ALA A 157 13.17 10.35 -10.47
N VAL A 158 14.34 9.85 -10.06
CA VAL A 158 14.48 8.91 -8.92
C VAL A 158 13.90 9.53 -7.64
N SER A 159 14.27 10.77 -7.34
CA SER A 159 13.79 11.46 -6.12
C SER A 159 12.27 11.63 -6.14
N TYR A 160 11.72 12.05 -7.28
CA TYR A 160 10.27 12.19 -7.46
C TYR A 160 9.53 10.85 -7.39
N THR A 161 10.10 9.80 -7.98
CA THR A 161 9.55 8.44 -7.92
C THR A 161 9.51 7.94 -6.48
N ARG A 162 10.57 8.16 -5.71
CA ARG A 162 10.62 7.86 -4.28
C ARG A 162 9.57 8.66 -3.50
N ASP A 163 9.35 9.93 -3.85
CA ASP A 163 8.27 10.76 -3.28
C ASP A 163 6.88 10.18 -3.54
N LEU A 164 6.62 9.71 -4.75
CA LEU A 164 5.36 9.05 -5.07
C LEU A 164 5.18 7.75 -4.28
N VAL A 165 6.21 6.90 -4.19
CA VAL A 165 6.14 5.64 -3.43
C VAL A 165 5.91 5.93 -1.94
N ALA A 166 6.68 6.86 -1.36
CA ALA A 166 6.48 7.25 0.03
C ALA A 166 5.09 7.85 0.24
N GLY A 167 4.58 8.64 -0.71
CA GLY A 167 3.21 9.13 -0.69
C GLY A 167 2.19 7.99 -0.67
N VAL A 168 2.37 6.95 -1.49
CA VAL A 168 1.52 5.74 -1.48
C VAL A 168 1.55 5.07 -0.10
N VAL A 169 2.74 4.83 0.44
CA VAL A 169 2.92 4.17 1.75
C VAL A 169 2.31 5.00 2.86
N GLN A 170 2.58 6.31 2.90
CA GLN A 170 2.02 7.24 3.87
C GLN A 170 0.51 7.40 3.73
N TRP A 171 -0.03 7.42 2.51
CA TRP A 171 -1.47 7.45 2.28
C TRP A 171 -2.12 6.17 2.80
N LYS A 172 -1.54 4.99 2.52
CA LYS A 172 -2.03 3.72 3.10
C LYS A 172 -1.99 3.72 4.63
N ALA A 173 -0.94 4.27 5.23
CA ALA A 173 -0.79 4.39 6.69
C ALA A 173 -1.72 5.44 7.33
N ASN A 174 -1.99 6.55 6.64
CA ASN A 174 -2.89 7.60 7.15
C ASN A 174 -4.36 7.30 6.89
N VAL A 175 -4.65 6.49 5.87
CA VAL A 175 -6.00 5.99 5.55
C VAL A 175 -6.34 4.73 6.36
N SER A 176 -5.41 4.15 7.12
CA SER A 176 -5.63 2.95 7.94
C SER A 176 -6.48 3.17 9.21
N GLN A 177 -7.38 4.15 9.21
CA GLN A 177 -8.67 4.05 9.95
C GLN A 177 -9.61 3.00 9.33
N GLY A 178 -9.09 2.06 8.54
CA GLY A 178 -9.83 0.93 8.04
C GLY A 178 -9.01 -0.34 8.16
N ALA A 179 -9.47 -1.41 7.50
CA ALA A 179 -9.01 -2.76 7.79
C ALA A 179 -7.48 -2.91 7.62
N GLN A 180 -6.78 -3.44 8.62
CA GLN A 180 -5.34 -3.70 8.56
C GLN A 180 -5.10 -5.19 8.46
N PHE A 181 -4.38 -5.62 7.44
CA PHE A 181 -3.87 -6.97 7.42
C PHE A 181 -2.59 -7.07 8.24
N GLU A 182 -2.43 -8.16 8.98
CA GLU A 182 -1.20 -8.55 9.66
C GLU A 182 -0.83 -9.96 9.16
N LEU A 183 0.41 -10.17 8.73
CA LEU A 183 0.90 -11.44 8.15
C LEU A 183 2.12 -11.89 8.93
N TRP A 184 2.14 -13.12 9.40
CA TRP A 184 3.27 -13.69 10.12
C TRP A 184 3.50 -15.15 9.74
N LYS A 185 4.67 -15.66 10.10
CA LYS A 185 4.97 -17.08 10.08
C LYS A 185 4.88 -17.58 11.51
N GLU A 186 4.06 -18.61 11.73
CA GLU A 186 3.98 -19.27 13.03
C GLU A 186 5.13 -20.29 13.13
N GLU A 187 5.87 -20.23 14.23
CA GLU A 187 7.07 -21.08 14.39
C GLU A 187 6.70 -22.49 14.85
N SER A 188 5.51 -22.68 15.45
CA SER A 188 5.09 -23.99 15.95
C SER A 188 4.78 -25.00 14.84
N ASP A 189 4.20 -24.55 13.73
CA ASP A 189 3.84 -25.38 12.58
C ASP A 189 4.60 -24.99 11.30
N GLY A 190 5.26 -23.83 11.29
CA GLY A 190 6.01 -23.33 10.15
C GLY A 190 5.13 -22.74 9.04
N GLU A 191 3.83 -22.57 9.28
CA GLU A 191 2.88 -22.04 8.32
C GLU A 191 2.77 -20.51 8.41
N TRP A 192 2.26 -19.90 7.35
CA TRP A 192 2.00 -18.47 7.26
C TRP A 192 0.53 -18.20 7.52
N TYR A 193 0.25 -17.21 8.35
CA TYR A 193 -1.11 -16.80 8.72
C TYR A 193 -1.27 -15.32 8.50
N PHE A 194 -2.50 -14.90 8.24
CA PHE A 194 -2.85 -13.50 8.30
C PHE A 194 -4.15 -13.27 9.07
N VAL A 195 -4.29 -12.06 9.61
CA VAL A 195 -5.55 -11.53 10.12
C VAL A 195 -5.88 -10.23 9.43
N MET A 196 -7.17 -9.92 9.35
CA MET A 196 -7.69 -8.59 9.06
C MET A 196 -8.22 -8.01 10.36
N ARG A 197 -7.74 -6.82 10.73
CA ARG A 197 -8.16 -6.08 11.93
C ARG A 197 -8.90 -4.80 11.57
N ASP A 198 -9.77 -4.33 12.43
CA ASP A 198 -10.31 -2.96 12.37
C ASP A 198 -9.26 -1.91 12.80
N ALA A 199 -9.66 -0.64 12.85
CA ALA A 199 -8.76 0.46 13.24
C ALA A 199 -8.41 0.44 14.74
N GLU A 200 -9.25 -0.18 15.55
CA GLU A 200 -9.11 -0.37 16.98
C GLU A 200 -8.26 -1.61 17.34
N GLY A 201 -7.90 -2.43 16.35
CA GLY A 201 -7.12 -3.65 16.47
C GLY A 201 -7.94 -4.92 16.72
N GLY A 202 -9.28 -4.83 16.72
CA GLY A 202 -10.20 -5.96 16.79
C GLY A 202 -10.08 -6.85 15.55
N ILE A 203 -10.19 -8.16 15.73
CA ILE A 203 -10.04 -9.12 14.63
C ILE A 203 -11.38 -9.26 13.90
N LEU A 204 -11.36 -8.97 12.61
CA LEU A 204 -12.50 -9.12 11.71
C LEU A 204 -12.49 -10.46 10.99
N LEU A 205 -11.32 -10.91 10.52
CA LEU A 205 -11.15 -12.16 9.79
C LEU A 205 -9.77 -12.78 10.10
N ASN A 206 -9.70 -14.10 10.22
CA ASN A 206 -8.48 -14.88 10.39
C ASN A 206 -8.32 -15.84 9.21
N SER A 207 -7.09 -16.09 8.79
CA SER A 207 -6.82 -17.07 7.75
C SER A 207 -6.57 -18.47 8.32
N GLU A 208 -6.72 -19.47 7.46
CA GLU A 208 -6.07 -20.76 7.68
C GLU A 208 -4.54 -20.64 7.49
N GLY A 209 -3.80 -21.70 7.85
CA GLY A 209 -2.36 -21.78 7.67
C GLY A 209 -1.98 -22.04 6.21
N TYR A 210 -0.99 -21.31 5.72
CA TYR A 210 -0.43 -21.48 4.39
C TYR A 210 1.00 -22.00 4.45
N THR A 211 1.33 -23.01 3.64
CA THR A 211 2.69 -23.58 3.59
C THR A 211 3.77 -22.61 3.07
N GLY A 212 3.39 -21.45 2.55
CA GLY A 212 4.32 -20.44 2.08
C GLY A 212 3.74 -19.03 2.05
N ARG A 213 4.61 -18.03 2.25
CA ARG A 213 4.27 -16.60 2.28
C ARG A 213 3.46 -16.16 1.06
N THR A 214 3.86 -16.59 -0.13
CA THR A 214 3.17 -16.27 -1.39
C THR A 214 1.72 -16.76 -1.37
N GLY A 215 1.46 -17.94 -0.79
CA GLY A 215 0.09 -18.46 -0.63
C GLY A 215 -0.76 -17.59 0.29
N ALA A 216 -0.20 -17.19 1.44
CA ALA A 216 -0.89 -16.30 2.38
C ALA A 216 -1.18 -14.91 1.79
N VAL A 217 -0.23 -14.34 1.05
CA VAL A 217 -0.45 -13.06 0.33
C VAL A 217 -1.56 -13.21 -0.72
N ASN A 218 -1.59 -14.33 -1.46
CA ASN A 218 -2.70 -14.60 -2.38
C ASN A 218 -4.04 -14.74 -1.64
N GLY A 219 -4.02 -15.28 -0.42
CA GLY A 219 -5.17 -15.34 0.48
C GLY A 219 -5.69 -13.95 0.85
N ILE A 220 -4.80 -13.04 1.28
CA ILE A 220 -5.14 -11.63 1.56
C ILE A 220 -5.81 -10.97 0.36
N GLU A 221 -5.25 -11.14 -0.84
CA GLU A 221 -5.85 -10.58 -2.07
C GLU A 221 -7.21 -11.20 -2.38
N SER A 222 -7.37 -12.50 -2.11
CA SER A 222 -8.67 -13.16 -2.23
C SER A 222 -9.69 -12.58 -1.26
N VAL A 223 -9.29 -12.25 -0.02
CA VAL A 223 -10.16 -11.58 0.96
C VAL A 223 -10.49 -10.17 0.50
N ARG A 224 -9.53 -9.42 -0.04
CA ARG A 224 -9.77 -8.07 -0.60
C ARG A 224 -10.78 -8.06 -1.74
N GLU A 225 -10.77 -9.08 -2.59
CA GLU A 225 -11.67 -9.19 -3.74
C GLU A 225 -13.03 -9.77 -3.37
N ASN A 226 -13.06 -10.89 -2.67
CA ASN A 226 -14.29 -11.62 -2.34
C ASN A 226 -14.98 -11.06 -1.10
N GLY A 227 -14.22 -10.51 -0.15
CA GLY A 227 -14.75 -9.92 1.07
C GLY A 227 -15.50 -8.60 0.86
N LYS A 228 -15.45 -8.02 -0.34
CA LYS A 228 -16.34 -6.91 -0.77
C LYS A 228 -17.74 -7.38 -1.16
N GLN A 229 -17.95 -8.69 -1.25
CA GLN A 229 -19.20 -9.29 -1.75
C GLN A 229 -19.95 -9.95 -0.59
N PRO A 230 -21.12 -9.43 -0.19
CA PRO A 230 -21.89 -10.01 0.92
C PRO A 230 -22.22 -11.49 0.73
N THR A 231 -22.41 -11.92 -0.53
CA THR A 231 -22.74 -13.30 -0.91
C THR A 231 -21.61 -14.31 -0.69
N LYS A 232 -20.39 -13.84 -0.41
CA LYS A 232 -19.22 -14.69 -0.13
C LYS A 232 -19.08 -15.06 1.34
N TYR A 233 -19.81 -14.38 2.22
CA TYR A 233 -19.85 -14.70 3.64
C TYR A 233 -20.96 -15.71 3.93
N GLN A 234 -20.69 -16.60 4.88
CA GLN A 234 -21.66 -17.53 5.45
C GLN A 234 -21.55 -17.48 6.96
N ILE A 235 -22.67 -17.35 7.65
CA ILE A 235 -22.74 -17.59 9.09
C ILE A 235 -23.04 -19.07 9.29
N VAL A 236 -22.16 -19.75 10.01
CA VAL A 236 -22.26 -21.19 10.30
C VAL A 236 -22.67 -21.37 11.76
N THR A 237 -23.80 -22.02 12.00
CA THR A 237 -24.19 -22.44 13.36
C THR A 237 -23.44 -23.71 13.72
N GLN A 238 -22.69 -23.67 14.82
CA GLN A 238 -21.93 -24.79 15.34
C GLN A 238 -22.80 -25.72 16.19
N ALA A 239 -22.31 -26.94 16.45
CA ALA A 239 -23.03 -27.96 17.21
C ALA A 239 -23.31 -27.55 18.67
N ASP A 240 -22.50 -26.65 19.24
CA ASP A 240 -22.67 -26.10 20.58
C ASP A 240 -23.61 -24.89 20.63
N GLY A 241 -24.19 -24.50 19.49
CA GLY A 241 -25.10 -23.36 19.34
C GLY A 241 -24.38 -22.01 19.15
N SER A 242 -23.05 -21.99 19.13
CA SER A 242 -22.29 -20.79 18.76
C SER A 242 -22.32 -20.55 17.24
N PHE A 243 -21.91 -19.35 16.81
CA PHE A 243 -21.89 -18.97 15.40
C PHE A 243 -20.46 -18.68 14.96
N SER A 244 -20.11 -19.00 13.72
CA SER A 244 -18.87 -18.54 13.09
C SER A 244 -19.15 -17.91 11.73
N ILE A 245 -18.20 -17.14 11.25
CA ILE A 245 -18.19 -16.56 9.91
C ILE A 245 -17.24 -17.37 9.07
N SER A 246 -17.61 -17.70 7.84
CA SER A 246 -16.70 -18.22 6.83
C SER A 246 -16.80 -17.35 5.57
N LEU A 247 -15.67 -16.85 5.10
CA LEU A 247 -15.52 -16.14 3.84
C LEU A 247 -14.98 -17.09 2.77
N LYS A 248 -15.68 -17.20 1.65
CA LYS A 248 -15.35 -18.12 0.55
C LYS A 248 -14.79 -17.37 -0.66
N ALA A 249 -13.79 -17.96 -1.33
CA ALA A 249 -13.29 -17.49 -2.61
C ALA A 249 -14.25 -17.78 -3.78
N GLY A 250 -13.89 -17.29 -4.97
CA GLY A 250 -14.57 -17.60 -6.23
C GLY A 250 -14.74 -19.10 -6.52
N ASN A 251 -13.76 -19.91 -6.11
CA ASN A 251 -13.74 -21.37 -6.29
C ASN A 251 -14.45 -22.13 -5.15
N GLY A 252 -15.04 -21.44 -4.17
CA GLY A 252 -15.73 -22.04 -3.03
C GLY A 252 -14.84 -22.53 -1.88
N GLN A 253 -13.51 -22.36 -1.96
CA GLN A 253 -12.63 -22.60 -0.82
C GLN A 253 -12.82 -21.52 0.25
N GLU A 254 -12.68 -21.91 1.52
CA GLU A 254 -12.56 -20.95 2.61
C GLU A 254 -11.25 -20.20 2.48
N ILE A 255 -11.29 -18.88 2.70
CA ILE A 255 -10.10 -18.03 2.66
C ILE A 255 -9.91 -17.22 3.94
N ALA A 256 -10.97 -17.08 4.72
CA ALA A 256 -10.88 -16.57 6.08
C ALA A 256 -12.12 -16.96 6.88
N ASP A 257 -11.99 -16.98 8.20
CA ASP A 257 -13.05 -17.25 9.15
C ASP A 257 -13.03 -16.24 10.32
N ASN A 258 -14.04 -16.30 11.18
CA ASN A 258 -13.97 -15.68 12.50
C ASN A 258 -15.00 -16.32 13.46
N GLY A 259 -14.75 -16.23 14.77
CA GLY A 259 -15.62 -16.76 15.82
C GLY A 259 -14.88 -17.65 16.82
N PRO A 260 -15.61 -18.34 17.72
CA PRO A 260 -17.07 -18.37 17.81
C PRO A 260 -17.70 -17.09 18.37
N PHE A 261 -18.96 -16.83 18.00
CA PHE A 261 -19.83 -15.74 18.47
C PHE A 261 -21.02 -16.28 19.25
N ALA A 262 -21.56 -15.48 20.17
CA ALA A 262 -22.70 -15.87 21.00
C ALA A 262 -24.05 -15.74 20.28
N SER A 263 -24.11 -14.95 19.20
CA SER A 263 -25.32 -14.78 18.39
C SER A 263 -25.01 -14.56 16.91
N GLU A 264 -25.98 -14.88 16.06
CA GLU A 264 -25.94 -14.55 14.62
C GLU A 264 -25.78 -13.04 14.39
N GLY A 265 -26.36 -12.20 15.26
CA GLY A 265 -26.26 -10.74 15.17
C GLY A 265 -24.84 -10.22 15.39
N GLU A 266 -24.07 -10.83 16.30
CA GLU A 266 -22.65 -10.51 16.51
C GLU A 266 -21.82 -10.90 15.27
N ALA A 267 -22.04 -12.10 14.73
CA ALA A 267 -21.38 -12.53 13.49
C ALA A 267 -21.71 -11.59 12.31
N GLN A 268 -22.99 -11.19 12.18
CA GLN A 268 -23.42 -10.28 11.12
C GLN A 268 -22.82 -8.87 11.26
N ALA A 269 -22.60 -8.39 12.49
CA ALA A 269 -21.95 -7.10 12.72
C ALA A 269 -20.50 -7.10 12.19
N ILE A 270 -19.75 -8.17 12.48
CA ILE A 270 -18.38 -8.35 11.96
C ILE A 270 -18.36 -8.44 10.43
N ILE A 271 -19.33 -9.11 9.80
CA ILE A 271 -19.45 -9.15 8.33
C ILE A 271 -19.69 -7.75 7.77
N ASN A 272 -20.59 -6.97 8.36
CA ASN A 272 -20.92 -5.63 7.87
C ASN A 272 -19.73 -4.69 7.98
N GLU A 273 -19.01 -4.74 9.10
CA GLU A 273 -17.79 -3.96 9.30
C GLU A 273 -16.69 -4.37 8.31
N SER A 274 -16.47 -5.68 8.14
CA SER A 274 -15.55 -6.21 7.12
C SER A 274 -15.88 -5.70 5.72
N LEU A 275 -17.16 -5.70 5.34
CA LEU A 275 -17.64 -5.18 4.06
C LEU A 275 -17.37 -3.68 3.91
N GLU A 276 -17.74 -2.87 4.91
CA GLU A 276 -17.53 -1.41 4.85
C GLU A 276 -16.05 -1.06 4.69
N LEU A 277 -15.19 -1.70 5.48
CA LEU A 277 -13.75 -1.44 5.42
C LEU A 277 -13.14 -1.87 4.10
N LEU A 278 -13.50 -3.05 3.58
CA LEU A 278 -13.01 -3.54 2.30
C LEU A 278 -13.55 -2.72 1.11
N ILE A 279 -14.84 -2.35 1.10
CA ILE A 279 -15.47 -1.56 0.04
C ILE A 279 -14.93 -0.12 0.02
N SER A 280 -14.65 0.47 1.18
CA SER A 280 -14.08 1.81 1.28
C SER A 280 -12.65 1.92 0.72
N GLU A 281 -12.02 0.78 0.40
CA GLU A 281 -10.62 0.64 0.00
C GLU A 281 -9.61 1.17 1.04
N ARG A 282 -10.08 1.45 2.26
CA ARG A 282 -9.26 1.85 3.40
C ARG A 282 -8.63 0.63 4.03
N VAL A 283 -7.74 -0.03 3.31
CA VAL A 283 -7.21 -1.32 3.75
C VAL A 283 -5.69 -1.31 3.75
N GLY A 284 -5.12 -1.21 4.94
CA GLY A 284 -3.69 -1.27 5.20
C GLY A 284 -3.10 -2.65 4.90
N ASN A 285 -1.83 -2.66 4.57
CA ASN A 285 -1.10 -3.86 4.21
C ASN A 285 -0.16 -4.30 5.35
N PRO A 286 0.11 -5.61 5.49
CA PRO A 286 0.86 -6.18 6.62
C PRO A 286 2.38 -5.99 6.57
N TRP A 287 2.90 -5.12 5.71
CA TRP A 287 4.35 -4.94 5.53
C TRP A 287 4.80 -3.55 5.94
#